data_AF-A0AA92H8H5-F1
#
_entry.id   AF-A0AA92H8H5-F1
#
_cell.length_a   1.000
_cell.length_b   1.000
_cell.length_c   1.000
_cell.angle_alpha   90.00
_cell.angle_beta   90.00
_cell.angle_gamma   90.00
#
_symmetry.space_group_name_H-M   'P 1'
#
loop_
_entity.id
_entity.type
_entity.pdbx_description
1 polymer ?
#
loop_
_entity_poly.entity_id
_entity_poly.type
_entity_poly.pdbx_seq_one_letter_code
_entity_poly.pdbx_strand_id
1 'polypeptide(L)'
;MRFFVCLAFTMVLAPAAWAQSGEEDHGAAVEKMNAYVGFMNRAIRASDSLSRYESWVNMKKGPTGKERIIYGLYAPYDVRTEIAKAEEATGAEPKMPDLDAAMTRFIAVYKELAPVLEKASKYYDRSDYKSDKMQGGKEFHAQIIKFADEFSTARTEADTLLAKEKRQIDLRELAALEKADGKKSRWQVRNIMIKAQAVMETLPSGNETKVDLGAYDASLKDYAEAVKVFDDYATEHPGSFHVFESSPGTLLSKLRDFQEKLQKAKGDARKAANDLEWIYNDYNMMVSTSQSATTFSND
;
A
#
# COMPACT_ATOMS: atom_id res chain seq x y z
N MET A 1 20.83 -6.93 -15.74
CA MET A 1 19.48 -6.38 -15.95
C MET A 1 19.15 -5.56 -14.72
N ARG A 2 18.92 -4.26 -14.93
CA ARG A 2 18.39 -3.20 -14.05
C ARG A 2 18.82 -3.14 -12.57
N PHE A 3 19.64 -2.12 -12.30
CA PHE A 3 19.85 -1.46 -11.02
C PHE A 3 18.50 -1.11 -10.38
N PHE A 4 18.28 -1.48 -9.12
CA PHE A 4 17.17 -0.98 -8.32
C PHE A 4 17.69 -0.55 -6.94
N VAL A 5 17.69 0.76 -6.74
CA VAL A 5 17.82 1.39 -5.42
C VAL A 5 16.39 1.54 -4.90
N CYS A 6 16.12 0.87 -3.78
CA CYS A 6 14.88 0.92 -3.03
C CYS A 6 14.50 2.35 -2.65
N LEU A 7 13.36 2.80 -3.15
CA LEU A 7 12.39 3.53 -2.36
C LEU A 7 11.03 2.97 -2.74
N ALA A 8 10.62 1.91 -2.03
CA ALA A 8 9.24 1.50 -2.02
C ALA A 8 8.45 2.64 -1.37
N PHE A 9 7.87 3.52 -2.19
CA PHE A 9 6.70 4.27 -1.77
C PHE A 9 5.55 3.26 -1.72
N THR A 10 5.58 2.41 -0.71
CA THR A 10 4.40 1.66 -0.30
C THR A 10 3.40 2.74 0.04
N MET A 11 2.22 2.75 -0.60
CA MET A 11 1.07 3.40 0.02
C MET A 11 1.00 2.80 1.41
N VAL A 12 1.46 3.55 2.41
CA VAL A 12 1.09 3.28 3.78
C VAL A 12 -0.41 3.49 3.75
N LEU A 13 -1.16 2.39 3.67
CA LEU A 13 -2.58 2.37 3.94
C LEU A 13 -2.67 2.88 5.38
N ALA A 14 -2.81 4.20 5.52
CA ALA A 14 -2.87 4.83 6.81
C ALA A 14 -4.07 4.18 7.53
N PRO A 15 -3.89 3.65 8.75
CA PRO A 15 -4.99 3.06 9.52
C PRO A 15 -6.15 4.06 9.71
N ALA A 16 -5.88 5.36 9.54
CA ALA A 16 -6.85 6.43 9.63
C ALA A 16 -7.78 6.58 8.40
N ALA A 17 -7.51 5.91 7.27
CA ALA A 17 -8.40 5.95 6.09
C ALA A 17 -9.72 5.15 6.27
N TRP A 18 -9.87 4.49 7.42
CA TRP A 18 -10.97 3.57 7.73
C TRP A 18 -11.93 4.11 8.80
N ALA A 19 -11.63 5.26 9.41
CA ALA A 19 -12.21 5.68 10.70
C ALA A 19 -13.54 6.45 10.61
N GLN A 20 -14.41 6.20 9.63
CA GLN A 20 -15.70 6.91 9.53
C GLN A 20 -16.87 6.00 9.16
N SER A 21 -17.52 5.36 10.15
CA SER A 21 -18.98 5.33 10.31
C SER A 21 -19.39 4.57 11.58
N GLY A 22 -20.62 4.79 12.08
CA GLY A 22 -21.13 4.34 13.38
C GLY A 22 -22.04 3.11 13.33
N GLU A 23 -21.78 2.14 12.44
CA GLU A 23 -22.48 0.83 12.46
C GLU A 23 -21.55 -0.26 13.03
N GLU A 24 -22.08 -1.18 13.86
CA GLU A 24 -21.28 -2.24 14.51
C GLU A 24 -20.53 -3.15 13.52
N ASP A 25 -21.13 -3.48 12.37
CA ASP A 25 -20.52 -4.31 11.31
C ASP A 25 -19.37 -3.56 10.59
N HIS A 26 -19.48 -2.23 10.50
CA HIS A 26 -18.42 -1.38 9.96
C HIS A 26 -17.20 -1.35 10.89
N GLY A 27 -17.43 -1.20 12.19
CA GLY A 27 -16.39 -1.27 13.21
C GLY A 27 -15.61 -2.59 13.13
N ALA A 28 -16.32 -3.72 13.01
CA ALA A 28 -15.70 -5.04 12.89
C ALA A 28 -14.87 -5.20 11.61
N ALA A 29 -15.40 -4.76 10.45
CA ALA A 29 -14.66 -4.78 9.19
C ALA A 29 -13.37 -3.94 9.26
N VAL A 30 -13.45 -2.75 9.86
CA VAL A 30 -12.32 -1.84 10.03
C VAL A 30 -11.27 -2.41 10.97
N GLU A 31 -11.69 -2.98 12.10
CA GLU A 31 -10.79 -3.66 13.04
C GLU A 31 -10.03 -4.81 12.38
N LYS A 32 -10.75 -5.65 11.63
CA LYS A 32 -10.19 -6.76 10.85
C LYS A 32 -9.16 -6.26 9.83
N MET A 33 -9.51 -5.24 9.03
CA MET A 33 -8.58 -4.66 8.05
C MET A 33 -7.36 -4.01 8.71
N ASN A 34 -7.53 -3.37 9.86
CA ASN A 34 -6.42 -2.79 10.64
C ASN A 34 -5.48 -3.87 11.18
N ALA A 35 -5.98 -5.03 11.61
CA ALA A 35 -5.15 -6.15 12.04
C ALA A 35 -4.27 -6.67 10.88
N TYR A 36 -4.86 -6.83 9.68
CA TYR A 36 -4.12 -7.22 8.48
C TYR A 36 -3.07 -6.19 8.07
N VAL A 37 -3.45 -4.91 7.97
CA VAL A 37 -2.54 -3.80 7.66
C VAL A 37 -1.39 -3.74 8.68
N GLY A 38 -1.67 -3.93 9.96
CA GLY A 38 -0.67 -3.93 11.03
C GLY A 38 0.43 -4.97 10.79
N PHE A 39 0.05 -6.22 10.53
CA PHE A 39 1.00 -7.28 10.21
C PHE A 39 1.74 -6.99 8.89
N MET A 40 0.99 -6.64 7.84
CA MET A 40 1.54 -6.38 6.51
C MET A 40 2.58 -5.25 6.54
N ASN A 41 2.34 -4.16 7.25
CA ASN A 41 3.29 -3.05 7.36
C ASN A 41 4.59 -3.46 8.04
N ARG A 42 4.52 -4.27 9.10
CA ARG A 42 5.73 -4.79 9.76
C ARG A 42 6.48 -5.78 8.86
N ALA A 43 5.74 -6.57 8.08
CA ALA A 43 6.31 -7.58 7.20
C ALA A 43 7.11 -7.01 6.02
N ILE A 44 6.95 -5.72 5.69
CA ILE A 44 7.78 -5.00 4.69
C ILE A 44 9.27 -5.21 4.95
N ARG A 45 9.68 -5.28 6.22
CA ARG A 45 11.09 -5.48 6.59
C ARG A 45 11.68 -6.78 6.02
N ALA A 46 10.88 -7.83 5.89
CA ALA A 46 11.32 -9.10 5.28
C ALA A 46 11.46 -8.95 3.75
N SER A 47 10.54 -8.26 3.09
CA SER A 47 10.65 -7.91 1.67
C SER A 47 11.92 -7.09 1.39
N ASP A 48 12.16 -6.04 2.18
CA ASP A 48 13.38 -5.22 2.08
C ASP A 48 14.66 -6.05 2.28
N SER A 49 14.61 -7.03 3.19
CA SER A 49 15.73 -7.94 3.44
C SER A 49 16.04 -8.81 2.23
N LEU A 50 15.02 -9.39 1.60
CA LEU A 50 15.16 -10.16 0.37
C LEU A 50 15.68 -9.29 -0.79
N SER A 51 15.14 -8.08 -0.97
CA SER A 51 15.61 -7.14 -2.00
C SER A 51 17.07 -6.73 -1.79
N ARG A 52 17.47 -6.46 -0.53
CA ARG A 52 18.87 -6.21 -0.18
C ARG A 52 19.73 -7.42 -0.52
N TYR A 53 19.29 -8.63 -0.19
CA TYR A 53 20.04 -9.83 -0.46
C TYR A 53 20.25 -10.07 -1.97
N GLU A 54 19.18 -9.90 -2.76
CA GLU A 54 19.22 -10.00 -4.23
C GLU A 54 20.17 -8.97 -4.86
N SER A 55 20.34 -7.79 -4.25
CA SER A 55 21.22 -6.74 -4.78
C SER A 55 22.69 -7.13 -4.89
N TRP A 56 23.13 -8.17 -4.16
CA TRP A 56 24.52 -8.65 -4.20
C TRP A 56 24.66 -10.17 -4.38
N VAL A 57 23.57 -10.94 -4.25
CA VAL A 57 23.55 -12.40 -4.46
C VAL A 57 22.79 -12.75 -5.74
N ASN A 58 23.37 -13.64 -6.55
CA ASN A 58 22.62 -14.27 -7.62
C ASN A 58 21.62 -15.29 -7.03
N MET A 59 20.34 -14.97 -7.03
CA MET A 59 19.31 -15.79 -6.38
C MET A 59 19.18 -17.23 -6.93
N LYS A 60 19.73 -17.51 -8.12
CA LYS A 60 19.75 -18.87 -8.70
C LYS A 60 20.99 -19.68 -8.30
N LYS A 61 22.11 -19.01 -8.00
CA LYS A 61 23.41 -19.64 -7.75
C LYS A 61 23.89 -19.55 -6.31
N GLY A 62 23.35 -18.60 -5.56
CA GLY A 62 23.79 -18.28 -4.21
C GLY A 62 25.11 -17.52 -4.14
N PRO A 63 25.55 -17.20 -2.91
CA PRO A 63 26.82 -16.51 -2.68
C PRO A 63 28.00 -17.46 -2.89
N THR A 64 29.06 -16.92 -3.46
CA THR A 64 30.27 -17.65 -3.84
C THR A 64 31.43 -17.42 -2.89
N GLY A 65 31.40 -16.33 -2.11
CA GLY A 65 32.53 -15.85 -1.30
C GLY A 65 33.51 -14.97 -2.08
N LYS A 66 33.23 -14.71 -3.36
CA LYS A 66 34.05 -13.86 -4.26
C LYS A 66 33.37 -12.53 -4.59
N GLU A 67 32.26 -12.22 -3.92
CA GLU A 67 31.51 -10.99 -4.14
C GLU A 67 32.36 -9.78 -3.75
N ARG A 68 32.38 -8.76 -4.63
CA ARG A 68 33.11 -7.50 -4.39
C ARG A 68 32.59 -6.77 -3.15
N ILE A 69 31.28 -6.84 -2.92
CA ILE A 69 30.60 -6.21 -1.79
C ILE A 69 29.60 -7.22 -1.24
N ILE A 70 29.61 -7.40 0.09
CA ILE A 70 28.66 -8.25 0.81
C ILE A 70 27.82 -7.32 1.69
N TYR A 71 26.58 -7.06 1.29
CA TYR A 71 25.69 -6.19 2.04
C TYR A 71 24.99 -6.90 3.20
N GLY A 72 24.99 -8.24 3.22
CA GLY A 72 24.24 -9.04 4.18
C GLY A 72 22.73 -8.96 3.98
N LEU A 73 21.99 -9.12 5.08
CA LEU A 73 20.53 -9.04 5.13
C LEU A 73 20.10 -8.08 6.23
N TYR A 74 18.83 -7.71 6.18
CA TYR A 74 18.17 -7.02 7.26
C TYR A 74 17.52 -8.02 8.22
N ALA A 75 17.73 -7.81 9.52
CA ALA A 75 16.95 -8.49 10.57
C ALA A 75 15.46 -8.10 10.46
N PRO A 76 14.52 -9.06 10.41
CA PRO A 76 13.09 -8.80 10.55
C PRO A 76 12.76 -8.15 11.89
N TYR A 77 11.61 -7.49 11.97
CA TYR A 77 11.05 -7.04 13.25
C TYR A 77 10.49 -8.22 14.04
N ASP A 78 10.38 -8.08 15.36
CA ASP A 78 9.52 -8.95 16.16
C ASP A 78 8.05 -8.57 15.91
N VAL A 79 7.31 -9.49 15.29
CA VAL A 79 5.93 -9.27 14.83
C VAL A 79 4.95 -10.27 15.44
N ARG A 80 5.33 -10.95 16.53
CA ARG A 80 4.50 -12.00 17.14
C ARG A 80 3.11 -11.49 17.53
N THR A 81 3.02 -10.27 18.04
CA THR A 81 1.76 -9.64 18.41
C THR A 81 0.90 -9.33 17.19
N GLU A 82 1.49 -8.76 16.14
CA GLU A 82 0.78 -8.44 14.90
C GLU A 82 0.31 -9.69 14.16
N ILE A 83 1.12 -10.76 14.14
CA ILE A 83 0.72 -12.08 13.63
C ILE A 83 -0.48 -12.61 14.41
N ALA A 84 -0.44 -12.61 15.74
CA ALA A 84 -1.55 -13.13 16.55
C ALA A 84 -2.87 -12.40 16.26
N LYS A 85 -2.82 -11.06 16.16
CA LYS A 85 -3.98 -10.25 15.78
C LYS A 85 -4.49 -10.57 14.38
N ALA A 86 -3.59 -10.72 13.41
CA ALA A 86 -3.97 -11.05 12.04
C ALA A 86 -4.55 -12.47 11.95
N GLU A 87 -4.01 -13.44 12.69
CA GLU A 87 -4.56 -14.81 12.74
C GLU A 87 -5.97 -14.83 13.34
N GLU A 88 -6.19 -14.12 14.45
CA GLU A 88 -7.52 -13.97 15.05
C GLU A 88 -8.50 -13.35 14.05
N ALA A 89 -8.06 -12.30 13.33
CA ALA A 89 -8.86 -11.61 12.34
C ALA A 89 -9.30 -12.52 11.16
N THR A 90 -8.53 -13.54 10.79
CA THR A 90 -8.95 -14.53 9.76
C THR A 90 -10.20 -15.32 10.15
N GLY A 91 -10.43 -15.50 11.45
CA GLY A 91 -11.61 -16.16 11.99
C GLY A 91 -12.78 -15.23 12.30
N ALA A 92 -12.54 -13.92 12.39
CA ALA A 92 -13.52 -12.92 12.79
C ALA A 92 -14.55 -12.60 11.69
N GLU A 93 -15.71 -12.10 12.10
CA GLU A 93 -16.67 -11.45 11.22
C GLU A 93 -16.26 -9.99 10.94
N PRO A 94 -16.65 -9.42 9.79
CA PRO A 94 -17.31 -10.09 8.67
C PRO A 94 -16.35 -11.01 7.89
N LYS A 95 -16.88 -12.10 7.32
CA LYS A 95 -16.09 -12.99 6.44
C LYS A 95 -15.62 -12.28 5.17
N MET A 96 -14.33 -12.41 4.88
CA MET A 96 -13.68 -11.90 3.66
C MET A 96 -12.90 -13.07 3.04
N PRO A 97 -13.58 -14.12 2.54
CA PRO A 97 -12.99 -15.45 2.36
C PRO A 97 -11.72 -15.47 1.51
N ASP A 98 -11.68 -14.69 0.42
CA ASP A 98 -10.50 -14.59 -0.43
C ASP A 98 -9.32 -13.95 0.32
N LEU A 99 -9.58 -12.82 0.99
CA LEU A 99 -8.57 -12.07 1.76
C LEU A 99 -8.11 -12.85 3.00
N ASP A 100 -9.03 -13.47 3.73
CA ASP A 100 -8.76 -14.30 4.90
C ASP A 100 -7.85 -15.48 4.52
N ALA A 101 -8.11 -16.12 3.38
CA ALA A 101 -7.28 -17.19 2.86
C ALA A 101 -5.88 -16.70 2.43
N ALA A 102 -5.79 -15.53 1.79
CA ALA A 102 -4.52 -14.95 1.38
C ALA A 102 -3.67 -14.51 2.58
N MET A 103 -4.29 -13.89 3.59
CA MET A 103 -3.63 -13.53 4.85
C MET A 103 -3.14 -14.77 5.60
N THR A 104 -3.93 -15.84 5.65
CA THR A 104 -3.51 -17.13 6.23
C THR A 104 -2.25 -17.68 5.55
N ARG A 105 -2.22 -17.71 4.20
CA ARG A 105 -1.05 -18.13 3.44
C ARG A 105 0.16 -17.24 3.71
N PHE A 106 -0.04 -15.93 3.68
CA PHE A 106 1.04 -14.96 3.90
C PHE A 106 1.65 -15.06 5.30
N ILE A 107 0.83 -15.23 6.34
CA ILE A 107 1.28 -15.46 7.71
C ILE A 107 2.08 -16.76 7.81
N ALA A 108 1.59 -17.85 7.21
CA ALA A 108 2.25 -19.14 7.25
C ALA A 108 3.66 -19.10 6.63
N VAL A 109 3.80 -18.55 5.42
CA VAL A 109 5.11 -18.43 4.77
C VAL A 109 6.04 -17.43 5.48
N TYR A 110 5.49 -16.36 6.08
CA TYR A 110 6.27 -15.44 6.90
C TYR A 110 6.89 -16.14 8.12
N LYS A 111 6.12 -16.98 8.81
CA LYS A 111 6.58 -17.73 10.00
C LYS A 111 7.75 -18.66 9.67
N GLU A 112 7.80 -19.21 8.46
CA GLU A 112 8.92 -20.03 7.98
C GLU A 112 10.14 -19.20 7.56
N LEU A 113 9.93 -18.10 6.83
CA LEU A 113 11.02 -17.30 6.28
C LEU A 113 11.71 -16.41 7.32
N ALA A 114 10.95 -15.74 8.20
CA ALA A 114 11.51 -14.73 9.10
C ALA A 114 12.63 -15.27 10.03
N PRO A 115 12.51 -16.47 10.64
CA PRO A 115 13.59 -17.05 11.42
C PRO A 115 14.86 -17.34 10.61
N VAL A 116 14.71 -17.70 9.32
CA VAL A 116 15.85 -17.92 8.42
C VAL A 116 16.56 -16.61 8.13
N LEU A 117 15.81 -15.55 7.80
CA LEU A 117 16.36 -14.21 7.56
C LEU A 117 17.09 -13.66 8.80
N GLU A 118 16.53 -13.87 9.99
CA GLU A 118 17.12 -13.44 11.26
C GLU A 118 18.43 -14.17 11.58
N LYS A 119 18.51 -15.48 11.30
CA LYS A 119 19.77 -16.23 11.48
C LYS A 119 20.82 -15.83 10.45
N ALA A 120 20.39 -15.64 9.20
CA ALA A 120 21.26 -15.23 8.11
C ALA A 120 21.81 -13.80 8.32
N SER A 121 20.98 -12.86 8.77
CA SER A 121 21.42 -11.48 9.08
C SER A 121 22.55 -11.50 10.11
N LYS A 122 22.35 -12.20 11.23
CA LYS A 122 23.37 -12.36 12.29
C LYS A 122 24.66 -13.00 11.79
N TYR A 123 24.58 -13.98 10.88
CA TYR A 123 25.76 -14.60 10.27
C TYR A 123 26.58 -13.58 9.45
N TYR A 124 25.92 -12.74 8.65
CA TYR A 124 26.60 -11.71 7.89
C TYR A 124 27.11 -10.56 8.79
N ASP A 125 26.36 -10.17 9.81
CA ASP A 125 26.74 -9.12 10.77
C ASP A 125 28.00 -9.50 11.55
N ARG A 126 28.11 -10.75 12.01
CA ARG A 126 29.33 -11.27 12.67
C ARG A 126 30.49 -11.47 11.71
N SER A 127 30.29 -11.32 10.41
CA SER A 127 31.26 -11.64 9.37
C SER A 127 31.74 -13.10 9.37
N ASP A 128 30.90 -14.03 9.84
CA ASP A 128 31.26 -15.46 9.95
C ASP A 128 31.70 -16.05 8.60
N TYR A 129 31.20 -15.48 7.50
CA TYR A 129 31.56 -15.82 6.13
C TYR A 129 33.06 -15.70 5.79
N LYS A 130 33.80 -14.88 6.56
CA LYS A 130 35.26 -14.72 6.39
C LYS A 130 36.02 -15.93 6.92
N SER A 131 35.49 -16.54 7.97
CA SER A 131 36.10 -17.66 8.67
C SER A 131 35.76 -18.99 8.01
N ASP A 132 34.52 -19.15 7.56
CA ASP A 132 34.02 -20.41 6.99
C ASP A 132 34.08 -20.47 5.45
N LYS A 133 34.67 -19.44 4.81
CA LYS A 133 34.78 -19.31 3.36
C LYS A 133 33.41 -19.34 2.64
N MET A 134 32.42 -18.66 3.21
CA MET A 134 31.03 -18.54 2.72
C MET A 134 30.22 -19.85 2.80
N GLN A 135 30.61 -20.79 3.65
CA GLN A 135 29.88 -22.06 3.79
C GLN A 135 28.47 -21.82 4.36
N GLY A 136 28.36 -21.12 5.48
CA GLY A 136 27.08 -20.78 6.09
C GLY A 136 26.21 -19.90 5.17
N GLY A 137 26.83 -19.02 4.38
CA GLY A 137 26.12 -18.19 3.41
C GLY A 137 25.42 -19.01 2.32
N LYS A 138 26.06 -20.09 1.85
CA LYS A 138 25.46 -21.04 0.88
C LYS A 138 24.34 -21.85 1.52
N GLU A 139 24.51 -22.25 2.79
CA GLU A 139 23.49 -22.98 3.54
C GLU A 139 22.25 -22.12 3.83
N PHE A 140 22.45 -20.85 4.21
CA PHE A 140 21.35 -19.90 4.38
C PHE A 140 20.70 -19.56 3.04
N HIS A 141 21.47 -19.43 1.97
CA HIS A 141 20.90 -19.24 0.64
C HIS A 141 19.90 -20.36 0.28
N ALA A 142 20.32 -21.62 0.46
CA ALA A 142 19.48 -22.78 0.21
C ALA A 142 18.21 -22.82 1.09
N GLN A 143 18.22 -22.21 2.28
CA GLN A 143 17.05 -22.08 3.14
C GLN A 143 16.15 -20.91 2.70
N ILE A 144 16.72 -19.76 2.36
CA ILE A 144 15.98 -18.56 1.92
C ILE A 144 15.18 -18.86 0.66
N ILE A 145 15.80 -19.48 -0.36
CA ILE A 145 15.15 -19.71 -1.65
C ILE A 145 13.99 -20.72 -1.60
N LYS A 146 13.89 -21.52 -0.52
CA LYS A 146 12.74 -22.41 -0.33
C LYS A 146 11.43 -21.65 -0.17
N PHE A 147 11.50 -20.45 0.41
CA PHE A 147 10.32 -19.67 0.78
C PHE A 147 10.24 -18.32 0.07
N ALA A 148 11.33 -17.82 -0.53
CA ALA A 148 11.38 -16.47 -1.09
C ALA A 148 10.32 -16.20 -2.19
N ASP A 149 10.07 -17.19 -3.06
CA ASP A 149 9.11 -17.07 -4.16
C ASP A 149 7.66 -17.09 -3.65
N GLU A 150 7.33 -18.07 -2.80
CA GLU A 150 6.02 -18.17 -2.15
C GLU A 150 5.74 -16.96 -1.26
N PHE A 151 6.74 -16.46 -0.54
CA PHE A 151 6.62 -15.25 0.28
C PHE A 151 6.25 -14.04 -0.57
N SER A 152 6.95 -13.84 -1.68
CA SER A 152 6.71 -12.71 -2.58
C SER A 152 5.34 -12.81 -3.26
N THR A 153 4.95 -14.03 -3.65
CA THR A 153 3.64 -14.33 -4.24
C THR A 153 2.51 -14.08 -3.24
N ALA A 154 2.59 -14.67 -2.05
CA ALA A 154 1.58 -14.51 -1.00
C ALA A 154 1.47 -13.05 -0.53
N ARG A 155 2.59 -12.32 -0.46
CA ARG A 155 2.58 -10.88 -0.17
C ARG A 155 1.79 -10.11 -1.20
N THR A 156 2.10 -10.32 -2.48
CA THR A 156 1.46 -9.62 -3.60
C THR A 156 -0.03 -9.93 -3.67
N GLU A 157 -0.40 -11.19 -3.46
CA GLU A 157 -1.78 -11.62 -3.40
C GLU A 157 -2.54 -10.95 -2.24
N ALA A 158 -1.95 -10.92 -1.03
CA ALA A 158 -2.54 -10.26 0.12
C ALA A 158 -2.72 -8.75 -0.10
N ASP A 159 -1.70 -8.05 -0.65
CA ASP A 159 -1.81 -6.62 -1.00
C ASP A 159 -2.97 -6.36 -1.97
N THR A 160 -3.07 -7.19 -3.02
CA THR A 160 -4.10 -7.08 -4.05
C THR A 160 -5.51 -7.27 -3.48
N LEU A 161 -5.70 -8.32 -2.68
CA LEU A 161 -7.01 -8.63 -2.09
C LEU A 161 -7.39 -7.65 -0.99
N LEU A 162 -6.43 -7.14 -0.21
CA LEU A 162 -6.67 -6.10 0.79
C LEU A 162 -7.17 -4.82 0.12
N ALA A 163 -6.53 -4.38 -0.96
CA ALA A 163 -6.96 -3.21 -1.73
C ALA A 163 -8.34 -3.42 -2.36
N LYS A 164 -8.61 -4.61 -2.91
CA LYS A 164 -9.92 -4.97 -3.46
C LYS A 164 -11.02 -4.90 -2.40
N GLU A 165 -10.80 -5.50 -1.23
CA GLU A 165 -11.79 -5.54 -0.15
C GLU A 165 -12.03 -4.15 0.43
N LYS A 166 -10.97 -3.35 0.60
CA LYS A 166 -11.10 -1.93 0.98
C LYS A 166 -12.05 -1.19 0.04
N ARG A 167 -11.86 -1.33 -1.27
CA ARG A 167 -12.71 -0.67 -2.26
C ARG A 167 -14.18 -1.11 -2.14
N GLN A 168 -14.44 -2.38 -1.88
CA GLN A 168 -15.80 -2.89 -1.68
C GLN A 168 -16.44 -2.34 -0.41
N ILE A 169 -15.69 -2.21 0.68
CA ILE A 169 -16.13 -1.58 1.92
C ILE A 169 -16.46 -0.11 1.67
N ASP A 170 -15.54 0.64 1.06
CA ASP A 170 -15.73 2.06 0.77
C ASP A 170 -16.99 2.31 -0.10
N LEU A 171 -17.22 1.47 -1.12
CA LEU A 171 -18.40 1.59 -2.00
C LEU A 171 -19.71 1.23 -1.30
N ARG A 172 -19.71 0.21 -0.42
CA ARG A 172 -20.89 -0.14 0.39
C ARG A 172 -21.27 0.99 1.32
N GLU A 173 -20.29 1.61 1.97
CA GLU A 173 -20.52 2.78 2.82
C GLU A 173 -21.04 3.98 2.03
N LEU A 174 -20.48 4.26 0.86
CA LEU A 174 -20.96 5.35 0.02
C LEU A 174 -22.44 5.15 -0.35
N ALA A 175 -22.83 3.93 -0.72
CA ALA A 175 -24.20 3.58 -1.00
C ALA A 175 -25.12 3.68 0.24
N ALA A 176 -24.62 3.28 1.42
CA ALA A 176 -25.34 3.43 2.68
C ALA A 176 -25.58 4.90 3.04
N LEU A 177 -24.56 5.76 2.90
CA LEU A 177 -24.68 7.21 3.07
C LEU A 177 -25.70 7.80 2.12
N GLU A 178 -25.67 7.42 0.84
CA GLU A 178 -26.63 7.90 -0.15
C GLU A 178 -28.07 7.52 0.20
N LYS A 179 -28.27 6.30 0.71
CA LYS A 179 -29.59 5.81 1.12
C LYS A 179 -30.10 6.51 2.40
N ALA A 180 -29.21 6.75 3.36
CA ALA A 180 -29.57 7.33 4.65
C ALA A 180 -29.82 8.84 4.53
N ASP A 181 -28.89 9.56 3.92
CA ASP A 181 -28.79 11.01 4.00
C ASP A 181 -28.84 11.70 2.63
N GLY A 182 -28.79 10.93 1.53
CA GLY A 182 -28.60 11.44 0.18
C GLY A 182 -27.15 11.85 -0.10
N LYS A 183 -26.93 12.61 -1.18
CA LYS A 183 -25.60 13.06 -1.62
C LYS A 183 -25.13 14.32 -0.91
N LYS A 184 -25.26 14.35 0.41
CA LYS A 184 -24.87 15.47 1.29
C LYS A 184 -23.36 15.51 1.54
N SER A 185 -22.89 16.47 2.34
CA SER A 185 -21.46 16.72 2.58
C SER A 185 -20.63 15.48 2.90
N ARG A 186 -21.12 14.56 3.75
CA ARG A 186 -20.41 13.32 4.08
C ARG A 186 -20.24 12.40 2.86
N TRP A 187 -21.30 12.26 2.05
CA TRP A 187 -21.25 11.52 0.81
C TRP A 187 -20.29 12.16 -0.19
N GLN A 188 -20.30 13.50 -0.29
CA GLN A 188 -19.43 14.25 -1.20
C GLN A 188 -17.95 14.00 -0.90
N VAL A 189 -17.54 14.14 0.36
CA VAL A 189 -16.17 13.86 0.80
C VAL A 189 -15.80 12.40 0.54
N ARG A 190 -16.68 11.44 0.88
CA ARG A 190 -16.41 10.01 0.68
C ARG A 190 -16.25 9.66 -0.80
N ASN A 191 -17.12 10.19 -1.67
CA ASN A 191 -17.06 10.00 -3.11
C ASN A 191 -15.74 10.55 -3.69
N ILE A 192 -15.34 11.75 -3.28
CA ILE A 192 -14.06 12.36 -3.67
C ILE A 192 -12.88 11.48 -3.27
N MET A 193 -12.82 11.03 -2.02
CA MET A 193 -11.72 10.21 -1.53
C MET A 193 -11.62 8.87 -2.27
N ILE A 194 -12.75 8.22 -2.57
CA ILE A 194 -12.80 6.97 -3.35
C ILE A 194 -12.24 7.19 -4.75
N LYS A 195 -12.68 8.25 -5.43
CA LYS A 195 -12.24 8.54 -6.80
C LYS A 195 -10.78 8.99 -6.85
N ALA A 196 -10.33 9.78 -5.88
CA ALA A 196 -8.93 10.15 -5.77
C ALA A 196 -8.03 8.93 -5.56
N GLN A 197 -8.40 8.04 -4.62
CA GLN A 197 -7.66 6.80 -4.38
C GLN A 197 -7.53 5.97 -5.66
N ALA A 198 -8.61 5.84 -6.45
CA ALA A 198 -8.58 5.10 -7.71
C ALA A 198 -7.54 5.67 -8.71
N VAL A 199 -7.38 7.00 -8.79
CA VAL A 199 -6.30 7.59 -9.60
C VAL A 199 -4.94 7.26 -9.01
N MET A 200 -4.78 7.41 -7.70
CA MET A 200 -3.50 7.16 -7.03
C MET A 200 -3.03 5.70 -7.18
N GLU A 201 -3.94 4.74 -7.26
CA GLU A 201 -3.65 3.32 -7.48
C GLU A 201 -3.13 3.02 -8.90
N THR A 202 -3.29 3.95 -9.85
CA THR A 202 -2.70 3.83 -11.20
C THR A 202 -1.29 4.41 -11.28
N LEU A 203 -0.85 5.13 -10.25
CA LEU A 203 0.50 5.68 -10.18
C LEU A 203 1.53 4.58 -9.92
N PRO A 204 2.77 4.74 -10.38
CA PRO A 204 3.79 3.73 -10.16
C PRO A 204 4.11 3.63 -8.67
N SER A 205 4.22 2.39 -8.19
CA SER A 205 4.70 2.08 -6.85
C SER A 205 5.98 1.22 -6.92
N GLY A 206 6.86 1.38 -5.92
CA GLY A 206 8.12 0.65 -5.85
C GLY A 206 8.99 0.78 -7.10
N ASN A 207 9.18 -0.35 -7.78
CA ASN A 207 10.09 -0.47 -8.94
C ASN A 207 9.41 -0.22 -10.29
N GLU A 208 8.10 0.04 -10.27
CA GLU A 208 7.35 0.34 -11.48
C GLU A 208 7.75 1.71 -12.01
N THR A 209 8.05 1.76 -13.30
CA THR A 209 8.41 3.02 -13.97
C THR A 209 7.38 3.40 -15.03
N LYS A 210 6.37 2.57 -15.23
CA LYS A 210 5.38 2.73 -16.28
C LYS A 210 3.99 2.81 -15.68
N VAL A 211 3.24 3.79 -16.15
CA VAL A 211 1.81 3.94 -15.88
C VAL A 211 1.02 3.36 -17.03
N ASP A 212 -0.04 2.60 -16.72
CA ASP A 212 -1.07 2.25 -17.69
C ASP A 212 -1.87 3.52 -18.00
N LEU A 213 -1.62 4.11 -19.17
CA LEU A 213 -2.26 5.34 -19.61
C LEU A 213 -3.78 5.18 -19.72
N GLY A 214 -4.28 4.01 -20.13
CA GLY A 214 -5.71 3.79 -20.26
C GLY A 214 -6.41 3.75 -18.91
N ALA A 215 -5.83 3.04 -17.94
CA ALA A 215 -6.35 3.00 -16.57
C ALA A 215 -6.26 4.36 -15.87
N TYR A 216 -5.14 5.08 -16.06
CA TYR A 216 -4.94 6.42 -15.54
C TYR A 216 -5.97 7.41 -16.10
N ASP A 217 -6.14 7.44 -17.42
CA ASP A 217 -7.07 8.36 -18.10
C ASP A 217 -8.52 8.09 -17.66
N ALA A 218 -8.92 6.83 -17.53
CA ALA A 218 -10.24 6.44 -17.05
C ALA A 218 -10.49 6.90 -15.60
N SER A 219 -9.54 6.63 -14.69
CA SER A 219 -9.67 7.00 -13.28
C SER A 219 -9.66 8.52 -13.10
N LEU A 220 -8.81 9.24 -13.86
CA LEU A 220 -8.73 10.70 -13.80
C LEU A 220 -10.02 11.35 -14.31
N LYS A 221 -10.67 10.77 -15.33
CA LYS A 221 -11.98 11.24 -15.79
C LYS A 221 -13.04 11.10 -14.70
N ASP A 222 -13.14 9.93 -14.07
CA ASP A 222 -14.06 9.67 -12.97
C ASP A 222 -13.84 10.64 -11.80
N TYR A 223 -12.58 10.91 -11.45
CA TYR A 223 -12.22 11.88 -10.43
C TYR A 223 -12.61 13.30 -10.83
N ALA A 224 -12.38 13.71 -12.07
CA ALA A 224 -12.77 15.03 -12.57
C ALA A 224 -14.29 15.25 -12.52
N GLU A 225 -15.08 14.23 -12.85
CA GLU A 225 -16.54 14.29 -12.76
C GLU A 225 -17.00 14.41 -11.30
N ALA A 226 -16.38 13.67 -10.38
CA ALA A 226 -16.66 13.78 -8.95
C ALA A 226 -16.30 15.15 -8.38
N VAL A 227 -15.13 15.71 -8.74
CA VAL A 227 -14.72 17.06 -8.32
C VAL A 227 -15.72 18.11 -8.80
N LYS A 228 -16.21 18.01 -10.04
CA LYS A 228 -17.25 18.93 -10.52
C LYS A 228 -18.52 18.88 -9.67
N VAL A 229 -19.01 17.67 -9.38
CA VAL A 229 -20.22 17.49 -8.55
C VAL A 229 -20.00 18.04 -7.13
N PHE A 230 -18.80 17.83 -6.58
CA PHE A 230 -18.41 18.36 -5.28
C PHE A 230 -18.37 19.90 -5.29
N ASP A 231 -17.78 20.53 -6.30
CA ASP A 231 -17.67 21.99 -6.42
C ASP A 231 -19.04 22.65 -6.58
N ASP A 232 -19.93 22.05 -7.40
CA ASP A 232 -21.32 22.50 -7.55
C ASP A 232 -22.05 22.44 -6.20
N TYR A 233 -21.88 21.34 -5.45
CA TYR A 233 -22.46 21.19 -4.11
C TYR A 233 -21.91 22.21 -3.11
N ALA A 234 -20.58 22.41 -3.08
CA ALA A 234 -19.91 23.36 -2.19
C ALA A 234 -20.38 24.80 -2.44
N THR A 235 -20.61 25.15 -3.71
CA THR A 235 -21.14 26.45 -4.13
C THR A 235 -22.55 26.68 -3.59
N GLU A 236 -23.40 25.65 -3.63
CA GLU A 236 -24.77 25.71 -3.10
C GLU A 236 -24.81 25.66 -1.55
N HIS A 237 -23.78 25.11 -0.91
CA HIS A 237 -23.70 24.88 0.53
C HIS A 237 -22.41 25.47 1.14
N PRO A 238 -22.24 26.80 1.14
CA PRO A 238 -21.00 27.44 1.58
C PRO A 238 -20.69 27.12 3.05
N GLY A 239 -19.43 26.80 3.33
CA GLY A 239 -18.96 26.50 4.69
C GLY A 239 -19.14 25.05 5.13
N SER A 240 -19.64 24.16 4.26
CA SER A 240 -19.86 22.74 4.58
C SER A 240 -18.56 21.91 4.64
N PHE A 241 -17.47 22.42 4.06
CA PHE A 241 -16.20 21.70 3.91
C PHE A 241 -15.03 22.43 4.55
N HIS A 242 -14.80 22.20 5.84
CA HIS A 242 -13.69 22.77 6.57
C HIS A 242 -12.34 22.26 6.05
N VAL A 243 -11.45 23.16 5.64
CA VAL A 243 -10.07 22.91 5.15
C VAL A 243 -9.91 21.89 4.01
N PHE A 244 -11.02 21.36 3.51
CA PHE A 244 -11.05 20.34 2.46
C PHE A 244 -11.49 20.93 1.11
N GLU A 245 -12.32 21.97 1.10
CA GLU A 245 -13.01 22.48 -0.09
C GLU A 245 -12.12 22.65 -1.33
N SER A 246 -10.91 23.21 -1.18
CA SER A 246 -10.00 23.47 -2.30
C SER A 246 -9.08 22.30 -2.68
N SER A 247 -8.96 21.29 -1.81
CA SER A 247 -8.02 20.18 -1.99
C SER A 247 -8.34 19.32 -3.22
N PRO A 248 -9.61 18.94 -3.49
CA PRO A 248 -9.91 18.06 -4.62
C PRO A 248 -9.54 18.67 -5.98
N GLY A 249 -9.88 19.94 -6.18
CA GLY A 249 -9.52 20.70 -7.38
C GLY A 249 -8.00 20.90 -7.54
N THR A 250 -7.29 21.16 -6.44
CA THR A 250 -5.83 21.31 -6.45
C THR A 250 -5.14 20.01 -6.90
N LEU A 251 -5.55 18.88 -6.32
CA LEU A 251 -5.04 17.56 -6.72
C LEU A 251 -5.39 17.26 -8.19
N LEU A 252 -6.61 17.55 -8.63
CA LEU A 252 -7.05 17.33 -10.02
C LEU A 252 -6.19 18.11 -11.02
N SER A 253 -5.82 19.35 -10.72
CA SER A 253 -4.94 20.15 -11.57
C SER A 253 -3.58 19.47 -11.74
N LYS A 254 -2.95 19.02 -10.64
CA LYS A 254 -1.64 18.35 -10.68
C LYS A 254 -1.70 17.02 -11.43
N LEU A 255 -2.78 16.26 -11.25
CA LEU A 255 -2.99 15.00 -11.96
C LEU A 255 -3.16 15.22 -13.48
N ARG A 256 -3.77 16.33 -13.91
CA ARG A 256 -3.84 16.70 -15.34
C ARG A 256 -2.48 17.12 -15.89
N ASP A 257 -1.71 17.93 -15.15
CA ASP A 257 -0.35 18.29 -15.56
C ASP A 257 0.54 17.05 -15.70
N PHE A 258 0.40 16.10 -14.78
CA PHE A 258 1.08 14.81 -14.83
C PHE A 258 0.64 13.96 -16.02
N GLN A 259 -0.67 13.93 -16.32
CA GLN A 259 -1.22 13.25 -17.50
C GLN A 259 -0.53 13.71 -18.79
N GLU A 260 -0.41 15.02 -19.00
CA GLU A 260 0.23 15.56 -20.20
C GLU A 260 1.68 15.09 -20.35
N LYS A 261 2.41 15.05 -19.25
CA LYS A 261 3.80 14.57 -19.22
C LYS A 261 3.87 13.08 -19.47
N LEU A 262 2.98 12.29 -18.87
CA LEU A 262 2.88 10.86 -19.09
C LEU A 262 2.59 10.52 -20.56
N GLN A 263 1.66 11.22 -21.19
CA GLN A 263 1.32 11.02 -22.61
C GLN A 263 2.54 11.30 -23.50
N LYS A 264 3.25 12.42 -23.27
CA LYS A 264 4.51 12.74 -23.98
C LYS A 264 5.60 11.69 -23.73
N ALA A 265 5.65 11.14 -22.52
CA ALA A 265 6.62 10.14 -22.10
C ALA A 265 6.20 8.68 -22.40
N LYS A 266 5.05 8.45 -23.06
CA LYS A 266 4.48 7.12 -23.33
C LYS A 266 4.38 6.25 -22.06
N GLY A 267 3.92 6.87 -20.97
CA GLY A 267 3.73 6.24 -19.66
C GLY A 267 4.99 6.14 -18.80
N ASP A 268 6.17 6.60 -19.25
CA ASP A 268 7.39 6.56 -18.41
C ASP A 268 7.37 7.65 -17.32
N ALA A 269 6.95 7.26 -16.12
CA ALA A 269 6.74 8.16 -14.98
C ALA A 269 8.04 8.79 -14.46
N ARG A 270 9.21 8.23 -14.78
CA ARG A 270 10.52 8.81 -14.40
C ARG A 270 10.75 10.18 -15.03
N LYS A 271 10.05 10.49 -16.13
CA LYS A 271 10.11 11.81 -16.79
C LYS A 271 9.32 12.89 -16.05
N ALA A 272 8.54 12.52 -15.03
CA ALA A 272 7.73 13.40 -14.20
C ALA A 272 7.85 13.02 -12.71
N ALA A 273 9.04 12.58 -12.28
CA ALA A 273 9.27 12.11 -10.91
C ALA A 273 9.00 13.19 -9.86
N ASN A 274 9.35 14.45 -10.14
CA ASN A 274 9.06 15.56 -9.22
C ASN A 274 7.55 15.77 -9.04
N ASP A 275 6.74 15.57 -10.08
CA ASP A 275 5.29 15.72 -9.99
C ASP A 275 4.66 14.67 -9.07
N LEU A 276 5.17 13.43 -9.10
CA LEU A 276 4.70 12.35 -8.23
C LEU A 276 4.82 12.70 -6.75
N GLU A 277 5.95 13.27 -6.34
CA GLU A 277 6.16 13.67 -4.94
C GLU A 277 5.08 14.67 -4.48
N TRP A 278 4.78 15.69 -5.28
CA TRP A 278 3.74 16.67 -4.98
C TRP A 278 2.34 16.05 -4.97
N ILE A 279 2.05 15.15 -5.92
CA ILE A 279 0.77 14.45 -5.99
C ILE A 279 0.54 13.60 -4.73
N TYR A 280 1.56 12.85 -4.28
CA TYR A 280 1.46 12.07 -3.04
C TYR A 280 1.28 12.97 -1.81
N ASN A 281 1.97 14.10 -1.75
CA ASN A 281 1.82 15.04 -0.63
C ASN A 281 0.41 15.65 -0.56
N ASP A 282 -0.13 16.09 -1.69
CA ASP A 282 -1.49 16.65 -1.77
C ASP A 282 -2.55 15.60 -1.45
N TYR A 283 -2.40 14.38 -1.97
CA TYR A 283 -3.29 13.27 -1.63
C TYR A 283 -3.25 12.95 -0.13
N ASN A 284 -2.07 12.88 0.47
CA ASN A 284 -1.93 12.63 1.91
C ASN A 284 -2.53 13.77 2.76
N MET A 285 -2.38 15.01 2.31
CA MET A 285 -3.04 16.17 2.94
C MET A 285 -4.57 16.02 2.86
N MET A 286 -5.09 15.62 1.71
CA MET A 286 -6.52 15.40 1.50
C MET A 286 -7.07 14.25 2.36
N VAL A 287 -6.32 13.14 2.50
CA VAL A 287 -6.64 12.06 3.44
C VAL A 287 -6.76 12.61 4.87
N SER A 288 -5.83 13.44 5.30
CA SER A 288 -5.85 14.05 6.63
C SER A 288 -7.04 14.99 6.82
N THR A 289 -7.25 15.93 5.90
CA THR A 289 -8.33 16.93 6.02
C THR A 289 -9.73 16.33 5.88
N SER A 290 -9.89 15.24 5.10
CA SER A 290 -11.16 14.54 4.92
C SER A 290 -11.81 14.10 6.25
N GLN A 291 -11.00 13.78 7.26
CA GLN A 291 -11.47 13.29 8.57
C GLN A 291 -12.31 14.31 9.33
N SER A 292 -12.06 15.59 9.10
CA SER A 292 -12.75 16.71 9.77
C SER A 292 -13.54 17.57 8.80
N ALA A 293 -13.57 17.21 7.51
CA ALA A 293 -14.09 18.04 6.44
C ALA A 293 -15.53 18.51 6.70
N THR A 294 -16.38 17.62 7.23
CA THR A 294 -17.81 17.89 7.43
C THR A 294 -18.15 18.28 8.87
N THR A 295 -17.16 18.61 9.72
CA THR A 295 -17.39 18.84 11.17
C THR A 295 -18.35 20.01 11.44
N PHE A 296 -18.35 21.01 10.57
CA PHE A 296 -19.19 22.20 10.68
C PHE A 296 -20.33 22.23 9.66
N SER A 297 -20.61 21.09 9.02
CA SER A 297 -21.69 21.00 8.05
C SER A 297 -23.05 21.11 8.74
N ASN A 298 -24.00 21.78 8.09
CA ASN A 298 -25.35 22.04 8.62
C ASN A 298 -26.45 21.25 7.90
N ASP A 299 -26.06 20.26 7.10
CA ASP A 299 -26.94 19.44 6.24
C ASP A 299 -27.23 18.05 6.81
#